data_AF-A0AA37N2K6-F1
#
_entry.id   AF-A0AA37N2K6-F1
#
_cell.length_a   1.000
_cell.length_b   1.000
_cell.length_c   1.000
_cell.angle_alpha   90.00
_cell.angle_beta   90.00
_cell.angle_gamma   90.00
#
_symmetry.space_group_name_H-M   'P 1'
#
loop_
_entity.id
_entity.type
_entity.pdbx_description
1 polymer ?
#
loop_
_entity_poly.entity_id
_entity_poly.type
_entity_poly.pdbx_seq_one_letter_code
_entity_poly.pdbx_strand_id
1 'polypeptide(L)'
;MEPGKLIEFLGILEKLKCNTRHNWTTSGRRESVAEHSWRLAVMAFLLKDEFPELDMDRVVDMCLIHDWGEAVTGDIPAFIKGSTDEKTESAVLRTMTGSLPEDLARRLNGLFDEMEALQTKEAKLTKALDKIETLIQHNEAGADTWLPLEYELNLTYGNEISNMSEYTRRLRDLVKQESERIISEKPLKDQGCGSTGSHSALDDETFEKIKELRKELHEIPELSGQERKTMEVLKMFLRKHTSLSVNDRGSWFYAIHQEDGAGETVVFRADMDAIKGAGNIPYHGCGHDGHSAILAGLCLLTEGRVFQKNLCFLFQPAEETGEGGKICCNLLEELGADRVYGFHNLPGYPLGTAVMRRETFSCASRGLIIRLTGKPCHAAYPEQGINPAYLISGIIASLPDFLKPEEYQGMVLASIIEVKVGDESFGVSAGDGTLALTIRAEHLEDLDKLEGRIRDEAESKAQAEHMACCITRRDEFPDTVNTAEIADKSRMLFEKEGIPCLEAAAPFRWSEDFGWYLKKSQGMYFGMGAGEDCPDLHTPDYEFPDELIRNAVRCLYLLAEI
;
A
#
# COMPACT_ATOMS: atom_id res chain seq x y z
N MET A 1 40.55 -6.48 -13.23
CA MET A 1 39.20 -5.89 -13.17
C MET A 1 39.30 -4.47 -13.72
N GLU A 2 38.45 -4.11 -14.68
CA GLU A 2 38.43 -2.75 -15.23
C GLU A 2 37.81 -1.76 -14.24
N PRO A 3 38.37 -0.54 -14.05
CA PRO A 3 37.86 0.42 -13.07
C PRO A 3 36.38 0.79 -13.25
N GLY A 4 35.89 0.91 -14.50
CA GLY A 4 34.47 1.20 -14.77
C GLY A 4 33.53 0.12 -14.24
N LYS A 5 33.84 -1.16 -14.50
CA LYS A 5 33.08 -2.30 -13.98
C LYS A 5 33.13 -2.40 -12.46
N LEU A 6 34.26 -2.01 -11.85
CA LEU A 6 34.37 -1.94 -10.40
C LEU A 6 33.41 -0.90 -9.83
N ILE A 7 33.34 0.30 -10.43
CA ILE A 7 32.43 1.37 -10.00
C ILE A 7 30.97 0.94 -10.13
N GLU A 8 30.60 0.31 -11.26
CA GLU A 8 29.25 -0.23 -11.48
C GLU A 8 28.87 -1.26 -10.40
N PHE A 9 29.76 -2.22 -10.14
CA PHE A 9 29.53 -3.25 -9.14
C PHE A 9 29.44 -2.68 -7.71
N LEU A 10 30.30 -1.72 -7.38
CA LEU A 10 30.22 -0.99 -6.11
C LEU A 10 28.93 -0.16 -6.00
N GLY A 11 28.37 0.30 -7.11
CA GLY A 11 27.07 0.97 -7.15
C GLY A 11 25.91 0.04 -6.78
N ILE A 12 26.02 -1.26 -7.07
CA ILE A 12 25.06 -2.27 -6.59
C ILE A 12 25.23 -2.50 -5.09
N LEU A 13 26.47 -2.76 -4.65
CA LEU A 13 26.76 -3.00 -3.22
C LEU A 13 26.49 -1.80 -2.31
N GLU A 14 26.47 -0.59 -2.85
CA GLU A 14 26.08 0.62 -2.11
C GLU A 14 24.70 0.47 -1.46
N LYS A 15 23.78 -0.30 -2.07
CA LYS A 15 22.45 -0.57 -1.53
C LYS A 15 22.45 -1.29 -0.20
N LEU A 16 23.51 -2.03 0.14
CA LEU A 16 23.67 -2.62 1.48
C LEU A 16 23.76 -1.57 2.60
N LYS A 17 24.15 -0.33 2.28
CA LYS A 17 24.16 0.79 3.24
C LYS A 17 22.75 1.33 3.50
N CYS A 18 21.84 1.13 2.55
CA CYS A 18 20.47 1.63 2.60
C CYS A 18 19.51 0.57 3.14
N ASN A 19 19.73 -0.70 2.79
CA ASN A 19 18.90 -1.81 3.22
C ASN A 19 19.14 -2.07 4.70
N THR A 20 18.07 -2.03 5.49
CA THR A 20 18.14 -2.16 6.96
C THR A 20 17.69 -3.53 7.42
N ARG A 21 18.43 -4.08 8.38
CA ARG A 21 18.14 -5.32 9.07
C ARG A 21 17.08 -5.12 10.14
N HIS A 22 16.44 -6.20 10.59
CA HIS A 22 15.50 -6.14 11.72
C HIS A 22 16.14 -5.60 13.01
N ASN A 23 17.45 -5.79 13.16
CA ASN A 23 18.22 -5.35 14.31
C ASN A 23 18.30 -3.82 14.47
N TRP A 24 18.47 -3.39 15.72
CA TRP A 24 18.59 -1.98 16.11
C TRP A 24 19.95 -1.72 16.76
N THR A 25 20.47 -0.51 16.60
CA THR A 25 21.64 -0.02 17.32
C THR A 25 21.24 0.57 18.67
N THR A 26 22.22 0.75 19.57
CA THR A 26 22.05 1.42 20.87
C THR A 26 21.56 2.87 20.74
N SER A 27 21.71 3.51 19.58
CA SER A 27 21.20 4.86 19.32
C SER A 27 19.74 4.89 18.86
N GLY A 28 19.08 3.73 18.76
CA GLY A 28 17.71 3.62 18.27
C GLY A 28 17.57 3.72 16.75
N ARG A 29 18.62 3.43 15.99
CA ARG A 29 18.58 3.35 14.51
C ARG A 29 18.56 1.90 14.08
N ARG A 30 17.89 1.56 12.98
CA ARG A 30 18.03 0.22 12.38
C ARG A 30 19.43 0.03 11.81
N GLU A 31 20.00 -1.13 12.10
CA GLU A 31 21.27 -1.57 11.54
C GLU A 31 21.12 -1.79 10.02
N SER A 32 22.11 -1.37 9.23
CA SER A 32 22.16 -1.69 7.80
C SER A 32 22.86 -3.03 7.55
N VAL A 33 22.56 -3.69 6.42
CA VAL A 33 23.23 -4.94 6.04
C VAL A 33 24.75 -4.76 5.94
N ALA A 34 25.19 -3.59 5.48
CA ALA A 34 26.61 -3.22 5.43
C ALA A 34 27.26 -3.13 6.82
N GLU A 35 26.54 -2.63 7.83
CA GLU A 35 27.04 -2.52 9.20
C GLU A 35 27.21 -3.89 9.86
N HIS A 36 26.21 -4.76 9.73
CA HIS A 36 26.28 -6.16 10.15
C HIS A 36 27.47 -6.88 9.49
N SER A 37 27.54 -6.83 8.16
CA SER A 37 28.60 -7.49 7.39
C SER A 37 30.00 -7.02 7.80
N TRP A 38 30.16 -5.72 8.06
CA TRP A 38 31.42 -5.17 8.54
C TRP A 38 31.76 -5.67 9.95
N ARG A 39 30.81 -5.61 10.89
CA ARG A 39 31.04 -6.01 12.28
C ARG A 39 31.28 -7.52 12.40
N LEU A 40 30.58 -8.33 11.63
CA LEU A 40 30.81 -9.77 11.50
C LEU A 40 32.22 -10.08 10.97
N ALA A 41 32.69 -9.37 9.94
CA ALA A 41 34.04 -9.55 9.41
C ALA A 41 35.11 -9.14 10.44
N VAL A 42 34.87 -8.07 11.21
CA VAL A 42 35.74 -7.67 12.34
C VAL A 42 35.76 -8.75 13.42
N MET A 43 34.61 -9.35 13.74
CA MET A 43 34.53 -10.47 14.70
C MET A 43 35.37 -11.65 14.22
N ALA A 44 35.23 -12.09 12.97
CA ALA A 44 36.05 -13.15 12.40
C ALA A 44 37.55 -12.81 12.42
N PHE A 45 37.92 -11.57 12.10
CA PHE A 45 39.31 -11.11 12.15
C PHE A 45 39.93 -11.19 13.54
N LEU A 46 39.16 -10.85 14.59
CA LEU A 46 39.64 -10.89 15.97
C LEU A 46 39.79 -12.32 16.53
N LEU A 47 39.11 -13.29 15.91
CA LEU A 47 39.12 -14.70 16.34
C LEU A 47 40.18 -15.56 15.65
N LYS A 48 41.11 -14.96 14.89
CA LYS A 48 42.13 -15.71 14.12
C LYS A 48 42.92 -16.71 14.96
N ASP A 49 43.35 -16.31 16.15
CA ASP A 49 44.20 -17.14 17.01
C ASP A 49 43.41 -18.25 17.74
N GLU A 50 42.08 -18.17 17.76
CA GLU A 50 41.20 -19.16 18.41
C GLU A 50 40.94 -20.38 17.52
N PHE A 51 41.18 -20.25 16.21
CA PHE A 51 40.98 -21.30 15.21
C PHE A 51 42.23 -21.50 14.34
N PRO A 52 43.39 -21.86 14.93
CA PRO A 52 44.67 -21.96 14.22
C PRO A 52 44.69 -23.04 13.13
N GLU A 53 43.72 -23.97 13.14
CA GLU A 53 43.56 -25.01 12.14
C GLU A 53 42.72 -24.61 10.92
N LEU A 54 42.06 -23.45 10.96
CA LEU A 54 41.17 -22.97 9.89
C LEU A 54 41.84 -21.86 9.07
N ASP A 55 41.44 -21.75 7.80
CA ASP A 55 41.81 -20.58 6.99
C ASP A 55 40.93 -19.38 7.37
N MET A 56 41.38 -18.61 8.35
CA MET A 56 40.62 -17.48 8.87
C MET A 56 40.58 -16.27 7.93
N ASP A 57 41.50 -16.17 6.96
CA ASP A 57 41.37 -15.17 5.90
C ASP A 57 40.19 -15.53 4.98
N ARG A 58 40.00 -16.82 4.69
CA ARG A 58 38.81 -17.32 3.98
C ARG A 58 37.52 -17.09 4.75
N VAL A 59 37.51 -17.26 6.08
CA VAL A 59 36.34 -16.96 6.92
C VAL A 59 35.97 -15.48 6.85
N VAL A 60 36.97 -14.58 6.90
CA VAL A 60 36.74 -13.13 6.74
C VAL A 60 36.19 -12.81 5.34
N ASP A 61 36.74 -13.40 4.29
CA ASP A 61 36.22 -13.24 2.92
C ASP A 61 34.74 -13.68 2.82
N MET A 62 34.38 -14.80 3.43
CA MET A 62 33.01 -15.30 3.50
C MET A 62 32.08 -14.32 4.24
N CYS A 63 32.49 -13.81 5.41
CA CYS A 63 31.73 -12.82 6.17
C CYS A 63 31.49 -11.53 5.37
N LEU A 64 32.45 -11.09 4.56
CA LEU A 64 32.31 -9.88 3.75
C LEU A 64 31.27 -10.00 2.64
N ILE A 65 31.03 -11.21 2.14
CA ILE A 65 30.19 -11.44 0.95
C ILE A 65 28.85 -12.07 1.26
N HIS A 66 28.65 -12.65 2.45
CA HIS A 66 27.52 -13.53 2.75
C HIS A 66 26.14 -12.95 2.41
N ASP A 67 25.90 -11.66 2.70
CA ASP A 67 24.62 -10.98 2.46
C ASP A 67 24.65 -10.06 1.23
N TRP A 68 25.55 -10.27 0.25
CA TRP A 68 25.58 -9.43 -0.97
C TRP A 68 24.30 -9.52 -1.80
N GLY A 69 23.53 -10.61 -1.69
CA GLY A 69 22.24 -10.77 -2.38
C GLY A 69 21.19 -9.76 -1.90
N GLU A 70 21.29 -9.39 -0.63
CA GLU A 70 20.39 -8.42 0.01
C GLU A 70 20.53 -7.00 -0.57
N ALA A 71 21.58 -6.71 -1.35
CA ALA A 71 21.69 -5.46 -2.10
C ALA A 71 20.53 -5.28 -3.11
N VAL A 72 19.92 -6.39 -3.55
CA VAL A 72 18.84 -6.41 -4.53
C VAL A 72 17.54 -6.91 -3.92
N THR A 73 17.57 -7.93 -3.06
CA THR A 73 16.35 -8.51 -2.45
C THR A 73 15.87 -7.73 -1.22
N GLY A 74 16.72 -6.93 -0.58
CA GLY A 74 16.50 -6.43 0.78
C GLY A 74 16.78 -7.50 1.84
N ASP A 75 16.83 -7.08 3.12
CA ASP A 75 16.96 -7.99 4.27
C ASP A 75 15.63 -8.69 4.54
N ILE A 76 15.67 -10.01 4.67
CA ILE A 76 14.51 -10.84 5.04
C ILE A 76 14.86 -11.54 6.37
N PRO A 77 14.19 -11.20 7.48
CA PRO A 77 14.52 -11.75 8.80
C PRO A 77 14.46 -13.27 8.84
N ALA A 78 15.35 -13.89 9.63
CA ALA A 78 15.50 -15.35 9.68
C ALA A 78 14.22 -16.13 10.06
N PHE A 79 13.26 -15.49 10.74
CA PHE A 79 11.97 -16.08 11.11
C PHE A 79 10.87 -15.90 10.06
N ILE A 80 11.11 -15.11 9.01
CA ILE A 80 10.24 -14.91 7.84
C ILE A 80 10.77 -15.69 6.63
N LYS A 81 12.11 -15.79 6.53
CA LYS A 81 12.83 -16.36 5.38
C LYS A 81 12.42 -17.81 5.09
N GLY A 82 11.88 -18.04 3.89
CA GLY A 82 11.49 -19.36 3.39
C GLY A 82 12.41 -19.88 2.26
N SER A 83 12.20 -21.14 1.86
CA SER A 83 13.03 -21.80 0.82
C SER A 83 12.93 -21.15 -0.58
N THR A 84 11.90 -20.35 -0.84
CA THR A 84 11.74 -19.59 -2.09
C THR A 84 12.61 -18.33 -2.08
N ASP A 85 12.76 -17.69 -0.92
CA ASP A 85 13.58 -16.50 -0.75
C ASP A 85 15.07 -16.86 -0.91
N GLU A 86 15.50 -17.98 -0.33
CA GLU A 86 16.87 -18.51 -0.46
C GLU A 86 17.24 -18.77 -1.93
N LYS A 87 16.32 -19.35 -2.72
CA LYS A 87 16.55 -19.60 -4.16
C LYS A 87 16.61 -18.29 -4.96
N THR A 88 15.79 -17.32 -4.59
CA THR A 88 15.74 -16.01 -5.26
C THR A 88 17.02 -15.24 -5.00
N GLU A 89 17.49 -15.22 -3.75
CA GLU A 89 18.75 -14.60 -3.36
C GLU A 89 19.96 -15.25 -4.03
N SER A 90 20.02 -16.59 -4.09
CA SER A 90 21.07 -17.31 -4.81
C SER A 90 21.08 -17.00 -6.32
N ALA A 91 19.90 -16.88 -6.95
CA ALA A 91 19.79 -16.51 -8.37
C ALA A 91 20.24 -15.06 -8.64
N VAL A 92 19.89 -14.14 -7.75
CA VAL A 92 20.32 -12.73 -7.78
C VAL A 92 21.83 -12.62 -7.63
N LEU A 93 22.42 -13.32 -6.64
CA LEU A 93 23.87 -13.35 -6.42
C LEU A 93 24.62 -13.84 -7.66
N ARG A 94 24.15 -14.92 -8.29
CA ARG A 94 24.75 -15.43 -9.54
C ARG A 94 24.66 -14.43 -10.70
N THR A 95 23.58 -13.67 -10.76
CA THR A 95 23.40 -12.60 -11.75
C THR A 95 24.37 -11.44 -11.47
N MET A 96 24.52 -11.04 -10.21
CA MET A 96 25.43 -9.97 -9.79
C MET A 96 26.89 -10.32 -10.10
N THR A 97 27.34 -11.53 -9.74
CA THR A 97 28.73 -11.96 -9.98
C THR A 97 29.04 -12.15 -11.46
N GLY A 98 28.03 -12.41 -12.31
CA GLY A 98 28.20 -12.52 -13.77
C GLY A 98 28.74 -11.26 -14.47
N SER A 99 28.64 -10.10 -13.82
CA SER A 99 29.22 -8.83 -14.32
C SER A 99 30.74 -8.71 -14.10
N LEU A 100 31.30 -9.53 -13.20
CA LEU A 100 32.70 -9.52 -12.78
C LEU A 100 33.60 -10.30 -13.75
N PRO A 101 34.94 -10.08 -13.74
CA PRO A 101 35.88 -10.93 -14.47
C PRO A 101 35.72 -12.41 -14.11
N GLU A 102 35.85 -13.30 -15.10
CA GLU A 102 35.49 -14.72 -14.97
C GLU A 102 36.16 -15.43 -13.79
N ASP A 103 37.46 -15.20 -13.57
CA ASP A 103 38.18 -15.80 -12.44
C ASP A 103 37.68 -15.31 -11.08
N LEU A 104 37.29 -14.03 -10.99
CA LEU A 104 36.74 -13.45 -9.76
C LEU A 104 35.31 -13.95 -9.51
N ALA A 105 34.47 -13.99 -10.55
CA ALA A 105 33.12 -14.52 -10.46
C ALA A 105 33.13 -15.99 -10.03
N ARG A 106 34.02 -16.81 -10.62
CA ARG A 106 34.19 -18.23 -10.26
C ARG A 106 34.62 -18.40 -8.80
N ARG A 107 35.54 -17.56 -8.32
CA ARG A 107 35.97 -17.58 -6.92
C ARG A 107 34.85 -17.23 -5.95
N LEU A 108 34.10 -16.15 -6.23
CA LEU A 108 32.99 -15.70 -5.37
C LEU A 108 31.85 -16.73 -5.36
N ASN A 109 31.44 -17.22 -6.52
CA ASN A 109 30.41 -18.26 -6.61
C ASN A 109 30.83 -19.54 -5.88
N GLY A 110 32.11 -19.92 -5.94
CA GLY A 110 32.62 -21.05 -5.16
C GLY A 110 32.52 -20.83 -3.64
N LEU A 111 32.74 -19.61 -3.14
CA LEU A 111 32.53 -19.29 -1.72
C LEU A 111 31.05 -19.33 -1.33
N PHE A 112 30.16 -18.80 -2.18
CA PHE A 112 28.72 -18.86 -1.95
C PHE A 112 28.20 -20.30 -1.90
N ASP A 113 28.56 -21.12 -2.90
CA ASP A 113 28.16 -22.52 -2.96
C ASP A 113 28.66 -23.30 -1.72
N GLU A 114 29.87 -23.01 -1.25
CA GLU A 114 30.46 -23.60 -0.05
C GLU A 114 29.72 -23.22 1.25
N MET A 115 29.31 -21.95 1.36
CA MET A 115 28.53 -21.43 2.49
C MET A 115 27.11 -22.00 2.50
N GLU A 116 26.42 -22.00 1.36
CA GLU A 116 25.05 -22.52 1.21
C GLU A 116 24.99 -24.01 1.58
N ALA A 117 26.00 -24.78 1.15
CA ALA A 117 26.10 -26.20 1.48
C ALA A 117 26.64 -26.49 2.90
N LEU A 118 27.12 -25.48 3.63
CA LEU A 118 27.87 -25.63 4.89
C LEU A 118 28.96 -26.71 4.79
N GLN A 119 29.69 -26.72 3.67
CA GLN A 119 30.54 -27.85 3.27
C GLN A 119 31.80 -27.97 4.14
N THR A 120 32.43 -26.84 4.46
CA THR A 120 33.72 -26.77 5.16
C THR A 120 33.56 -26.33 6.61
N LYS A 121 34.64 -26.42 7.40
CA LYS A 121 34.63 -25.91 8.77
C LYS A 121 34.59 -24.37 8.78
N GLU A 122 35.22 -23.75 7.81
CA GLU A 122 35.23 -22.31 7.55
C GLU A 122 33.79 -21.81 7.30
N ALA A 123 33.05 -22.43 6.38
CA ALA A 123 31.66 -22.09 6.10
C ALA A 123 30.74 -22.25 7.33
N LYS A 124 30.94 -23.34 8.10
CA LYS A 124 30.21 -23.55 9.37
C LYS A 124 30.56 -22.48 10.41
N LEU A 125 31.82 -22.08 10.49
CA LEU A 125 32.26 -21.01 11.39
C LEU A 125 31.64 -19.68 10.97
N THR A 126 31.69 -19.30 9.68
CA THR A 126 31.00 -18.12 9.19
C THR A 126 29.53 -18.12 9.57
N LYS A 127 28.81 -19.24 9.38
CA LYS A 127 27.39 -19.29 9.74
C LYS A 127 27.14 -19.25 11.25
N ALA A 128 28.03 -19.79 12.06
CA ALA A 128 27.95 -19.66 13.51
C ALA A 128 28.18 -18.21 13.96
N LEU A 129 29.22 -17.56 13.42
CA LEU A 129 29.54 -16.17 13.72
C LEU A 129 28.42 -15.23 13.28
N ASP A 130 27.84 -15.39 12.09
CA ASP A 130 26.69 -14.63 11.57
C ASP A 130 25.52 -14.61 12.57
N LYS A 131 25.15 -15.80 13.07
CA LYS A 131 24.06 -15.92 14.06
C LYS A 131 24.43 -15.34 15.41
N ILE A 132 25.66 -15.55 15.88
CA ILE A 132 26.12 -15.04 17.18
C ILE A 132 26.19 -13.52 17.16
N GLU A 133 26.70 -12.92 16.08
CA GLU A 133 26.79 -11.48 15.89
C GLU A 133 25.40 -10.85 15.97
N THR A 134 24.44 -11.40 15.22
CA THR A 134 23.04 -10.95 15.23
C THR A 134 22.46 -10.90 16.65
N LEU A 135 22.76 -11.92 17.48
CA LEU A 135 22.32 -12.00 18.86
C LEU A 135 23.03 -11.02 19.80
N ILE A 136 24.32 -10.76 19.56
CA ILE A 136 25.08 -9.72 20.29
C ILE A 136 24.42 -8.36 20.03
N GLN A 137 24.12 -8.04 18.77
CA GLN A 137 23.49 -6.78 18.41
C GLN A 137 22.09 -6.63 19.03
N HIS A 138 21.27 -7.69 19.07
CA HIS A 138 20.00 -7.70 19.81
C HIS A 138 20.18 -7.39 21.30
N ASN A 139 21.15 -8.03 21.95
CA ASN A 139 21.43 -7.78 23.37
C ASN A 139 21.85 -6.32 23.62
N GLU A 140 22.66 -5.74 22.74
CA GLU A 140 23.08 -4.33 22.86
C GLU A 140 21.94 -3.36 22.61
N ALA A 141 21.05 -3.65 21.66
CA ALA A 141 19.85 -2.85 21.40
C ALA A 141 18.88 -2.81 22.60
N GLY A 142 18.83 -3.92 23.34
CA GLY A 142 17.98 -4.11 24.50
C GLY A 142 16.54 -4.54 24.16
N ALA A 143 15.87 -5.10 25.16
CA ALA A 143 14.54 -5.74 25.00
C ALA A 143 13.42 -4.82 24.48
N ASP A 144 13.55 -3.50 24.55
CA ASP A 144 12.54 -2.58 24.01
C ASP A 144 12.44 -2.68 22.48
N THR A 145 13.47 -3.20 21.84
CA THR A 145 13.55 -3.41 20.39
C THR A 145 13.16 -4.83 19.97
N TRP A 146 12.96 -5.74 20.94
CA TRP A 146 12.68 -7.15 20.68
C TRP A 146 11.19 -7.39 20.43
N LEU A 147 10.88 -8.22 19.45
CA LEU A 147 9.57 -8.82 19.25
C LEU A 147 9.29 -9.89 20.33
N PRO A 148 8.02 -10.21 20.62
CA PRO A 148 7.69 -11.27 21.59
C PRO A 148 8.35 -12.62 21.28
N LEU A 149 8.41 -13.01 20.00
CA LEU A 149 9.08 -14.25 19.57
C LEU A 149 10.59 -14.23 19.84
N GLU A 150 11.21 -13.04 19.90
CA GLU A 150 12.65 -12.89 20.07
C GLU A 150 13.10 -13.14 21.50
N TYR A 151 12.18 -13.10 22.47
CA TYR A 151 12.45 -13.59 23.82
C TYR A 151 12.81 -15.08 23.82
N GLU A 152 12.23 -15.87 22.93
CA GLU A 152 12.60 -17.28 22.73
C GLU A 152 13.74 -17.43 21.72
N LEU A 153 13.71 -16.72 20.59
CA LEU A 153 14.76 -16.84 19.58
C LEU A 153 16.12 -16.41 20.11
N ASN A 154 16.21 -15.36 20.95
CA ASN A 154 17.49 -14.97 21.55
C ASN A 154 18.09 -16.06 22.44
N LEU A 155 17.28 -17.01 22.91
CA LEU A 155 17.72 -18.17 23.70
C LEU A 155 18.03 -19.42 22.86
N THR A 156 17.46 -19.52 21.66
CA THR A 156 17.46 -20.75 20.85
C THR A 156 18.20 -20.62 19.51
N TYR A 157 18.17 -19.44 18.91
CA TYR A 157 18.76 -19.18 17.59
C TYR A 157 20.27 -19.44 17.61
N GLY A 158 20.74 -20.13 16.56
CA GLY A 158 22.15 -20.46 16.37
C GLY A 158 22.71 -21.56 17.28
N ASN A 159 21.93 -22.18 18.17
CA ASN A 159 22.45 -23.18 19.12
C ASN A 159 23.14 -24.38 18.43
N GLU A 160 22.48 -24.98 17.44
CA GLU A 160 23.03 -26.18 16.76
C GLU A 160 24.34 -25.88 16.04
N ILE A 161 24.37 -24.82 15.23
CA ILE A 161 25.55 -24.46 14.43
C ILE A 161 26.72 -23.99 15.32
N SER A 162 26.42 -23.35 16.46
CA SER A 162 27.43 -22.88 17.42
C SER A 162 28.15 -24.03 18.14
N ASN A 163 27.63 -25.26 18.10
CA ASN A 163 28.30 -26.44 18.66
C ASN A 163 29.47 -26.95 17.81
N MET A 164 29.82 -26.28 16.71
CA MET A 164 30.92 -26.68 15.84
C MET A 164 32.30 -26.64 16.51
N SER A 165 32.46 -25.86 17.59
CA SER A 165 33.69 -25.77 18.38
C SER A 165 33.36 -25.46 19.85
N GLU A 166 34.31 -25.72 20.74
CA GLU A 166 34.18 -25.33 22.15
C GLU A 166 34.10 -23.81 22.32
N TYR A 167 34.85 -23.05 21.51
CA TYR A 167 34.88 -21.59 21.56
C TYR A 167 33.52 -20.98 21.16
N THR A 168 33.00 -21.33 19.99
CA THR A 168 31.69 -20.80 19.50
C THR A 168 30.55 -21.18 20.43
N ARG A 169 30.57 -22.38 21.03
CA ARG A 169 29.59 -22.79 22.03
C ARG A 169 29.67 -21.91 23.27
N ARG A 170 30.87 -21.70 23.82
CA ARG A 170 31.07 -20.84 24.98
C ARG A 170 30.68 -19.39 24.70
N LEU A 171 31.00 -18.87 23.51
CA LEU A 171 30.60 -17.53 23.10
C LEU A 171 29.07 -17.41 23.02
N ARG A 172 28.40 -18.38 22.38
CA ARG A 172 26.94 -18.43 22.30
C ARG A 172 26.27 -18.51 23.68
N ASP A 173 26.85 -19.29 24.60
CA ASP A 173 26.38 -19.40 25.98
C ASP A 173 26.50 -18.07 26.74
N LEU A 174 27.58 -17.31 26.55
CA LEU A 174 27.72 -15.97 27.14
C LEU A 174 26.69 -14.99 26.58
N VAL A 175 26.46 -15.02 25.26
CA VAL A 175 25.41 -14.21 24.62
C VAL A 175 24.03 -14.61 25.14
N LYS A 176 23.78 -15.90 25.36
CA LYS A 176 22.53 -16.40 25.95
C LYS A 176 22.34 -15.90 27.38
N GLN A 177 23.37 -15.96 28.22
CA GLN A 177 23.33 -15.48 29.60
C GLN A 177 22.99 -13.99 29.66
N GLU A 178 23.50 -13.20 28.71
CA GLU A 178 23.16 -11.79 28.61
C GLU A 178 21.70 -11.60 28.16
N SER A 179 21.22 -12.40 27.22
CA SER A 179 19.79 -12.39 26.87
C SER A 179 18.91 -12.76 28.06
N GLU A 180 19.28 -13.79 28.84
CA GLU A 180 18.58 -14.18 30.07
C GLU A 180 18.60 -13.04 31.12
N ARG A 181 19.72 -12.32 31.26
CA ARG A 181 19.82 -11.13 32.12
C ARG A 181 18.85 -10.04 31.66
N ILE A 182 18.86 -9.70 30.37
CA ILE A 182 17.96 -8.70 29.77
C ILE A 182 16.49 -9.11 30.00
N ILE A 183 16.15 -10.37 29.79
CA ILE A 183 14.81 -10.92 30.06
C ILE A 183 14.48 -10.85 31.55
N SER A 184 15.44 -11.03 32.46
CA SER A 184 15.17 -10.89 33.89
C SER A 184 14.90 -9.44 34.31
N GLU A 185 15.56 -8.47 33.67
CA GLU A 185 15.43 -7.03 33.95
C GLU A 185 14.20 -6.42 33.28
N LYS A 186 13.90 -6.89 32.06
CA LYS A 186 12.73 -6.52 31.27
C LYS A 186 12.04 -7.81 30.81
N PRO A 187 11.38 -8.53 31.74
CA PRO A 187 10.64 -9.72 31.36
C PRO A 187 9.65 -9.35 30.29
N LEU A 188 9.44 -10.28 29.36
CA LEU A 188 8.27 -10.21 28.51
C LEU A 188 7.12 -10.07 29.49
N LYS A 189 6.48 -8.90 29.51
CA LYS A 189 5.45 -8.62 30.49
C LYS A 189 4.47 -9.77 30.36
N ASP A 190 4.32 -10.54 31.46
CA ASP A 190 3.18 -11.41 31.59
C ASP A 190 1.99 -10.55 31.16
N GLN A 191 1.25 -11.00 30.15
CA GLN A 191 -0.13 -10.57 30.04
C GLN A 191 -0.82 -11.15 31.28
N GLY A 192 -0.54 -10.51 32.42
CA GLY A 192 -1.02 -10.89 33.71
C GLY A 192 -2.53 -10.86 33.62
N CYS A 193 -3.12 -11.99 33.98
CA CYS A 193 -4.52 -12.21 34.21
C CYS A 193 -5.12 -11.09 35.07
N GLY A 194 -5.49 -10.02 34.39
CA GLY A 194 -6.23 -8.86 34.84
C GLY A 194 -7.06 -8.40 33.66
N SER A 195 -7.95 -9.28 33.16
CA SER A 195 -9.01 -8.95 32.21
C SER A 195 -8.66 -7.94 31.08
N THR A 196 -7.48 -8.05 30.47
CA THR A 196 -7.23 -7.46 29.15
C THR A 196 -6.86 -8.61 28.25
N GLY A 197 -7.87 -9.13 27.54
CA GLY A 197 -7.72 -10.31 26.70
C GLY A 197 -6.64 -10.11 25.63
N SER A 198 -6.23 -11.23 25.05
CA SER A 198 -5.95 -11.31 23.61
C SER A 198 -7.02 -10.50 22.86
N HIS A 199 -6.75 -9.23 22.59
CA HIS A 199 -7.66 -8.34 21.86
C HIS A 199 -7.16 -8.06 20.43
N SER A 200 -6.23 -8.87 19.91
CA SER A 200 -5.89 -8.84 18.48
C SER A 200 -6.93 -9.53 17.60
N ALA A 201 -7.82 -10.33 18.19
CA ALA A 201 -9.00 -10.85 17.53
C ALA A 201 -10.21 -10.01 17.94
N LEU A 202 -10.88 -9.42 16.95
CA LEU A 202 -12.23 -8.90 17.08
C LEU A 202 -13.10 -9.97 17.74
N ASP A 203 -13.61 -9.71 18.94
CA ASP A 203 -14.43 -10.68 19.66
C ASP A 203 -15.72 -10.97 18.87
N ASP A 204 -16.29 -12.16 19.07
CA ASP A 204 -17.44 -12.61 18.27
C ASP A 204 -18.68 -11.74 18.48
N GLU A 205 -18.86 -11.12 19.64
CA GLU A 205 -20.00 -10.23 19.90
C GLU A 205 -19.85 -8.94 19.09
N THR A 206 -18.66 -8.34 19.07
CA THR A 206 -18.36 -7.14 18.29
C THR A 206 -18.43 -7.45 16.80
N PHE A 207 -17.89 -8.60 16.35
CA PHE A 207 -18.00 -9.05 14.96
C PHE A 207 -19.46 -9.17 14.50
N GLU A 208 -20.32 -9.83 15.29
CA GLU A 208 -21.74 -9.96 14.92
C GLU A 208 -22.47 -8.61 14.92
N LYS A 209 -22.16 -7.66 15.82
CA LYS A 209 -22.72 -6.29 15.75
C LYS A 209 -22.35 -5.58 14.44
N ILE A 210 -21.10 -5.70 14.00
CA ILE A 210 -20.64 -5.08 12.75
C ILE A 210 -21.33 -5.72 11.55
N LYS A 211 -21.45 -7.04 11.55
CA LYS A 211 -22.15 -7.81 10.51
C LYS A 211 -23.64 -7.48 10.44
N GLU A 212 -24.30 -7.34 11.59
CA GLU A 212 -25.70 -6.91 11.67
C GLU A 212 -25.89 -5.50 11.11
N LEU A 213 -25.02 -4.56 11.49
CA LEU A 213 -25.03 -3.21 10.93
C LEU A 213 -24.83 -3.24 9.41
N ARG A 214 -23.86 -4.01 8.91
CA ARG A 214 -23.59 -4.15 7.47
C ARG A 214 -24.82 -4.68 6.74
N LYS A 215 -25.54 -5.66 7.29
CA LYS A 215 -26.82 -6.15 6.71
C LYS A 215 -27.88 -5.06 6.68
N GLU A 216 -28.02 -4.30 7.77
CA GLU A 216 -28.98 -3.20 7.84
C GLU A 216 -28.69 -2.15 6.75
N LEU A 217 -27.42 -1.76 6.57
CA LEU A 217 -26.99 -0.85 5.52
C LEU A 217 -27.23 -1.43 4.12
N HIS A 218 -26.93 -2.71 3.93
CA HIS A 218 -27.15 -3.42 2.66
C HIS A 218 -28.63 -3.42 2.21
N GLU A 219 -29.57 -3.42 3.15
CA GLU A 219 -31.01 -3.34 2.87
C GLU A 219 -31.50 -1.94 2.48
N ILE A 220 -30.68 -0.90 2.67
CA ILE A 220 -31.02 0.51 2.40
C ILE A 220 -30.03 1.22 1.46
N PRO A 221 -29.69 0.67 0.28
CA PRO A 221 -28.74 1.30 -0.62
C PRO A 221 -29.28 2.66 -1.10
N GLU A 222 -28.47 3.70 -0.92
CA GLU A 222 -28.78 5.07 -1.34
C GLU A 222 -27.69 5.60 -2.27
N LEU A 223 -28.09 6.25 -3.36
CA LEU A 223 -27.16 6.75 -4.38
C LEU A 223 -26.33 7.93 -3.86
N SER A 224 -25.22 8.19 -4.55
CA SER A 224 -24.33 9.34 -4.32
C SER A 224 -25.12 10.66 -4.11
N GLY A 225 -24.88 11.30 -2.97
CA GLY A 225 -25.50 12.55 -2.54
C GLY A 225 -26.93 12.42 -1.99
N GLN A 226 -27.43 11.20 -1.78
CA GLN A 226 -28.78 10.90 -1.28
C GLN A 226 -28.80 9.99 -0.03
N GLU A 227 -27.66 9.77 0.62
CA GLU A 227 -27.36 8.79 1.68
C GLU A 227 -27.98 9.14 3.06
N ARG A 228 -29.18 9.73 3.07
CA ARG A 228 -29.82 10.26 4.27
C ARG A 228 -30.16 9.18 5.29
N LYS A 229 -30.72 8.04 4.87
CA LYS A 229 -31.05 6.92 5.77
C LYS A 229 -29.78 6.21 6.22
N THR A 230 -28.82 6.00 5.32
CA THR A 230 -27.53 5.38 5.64
C THR A 230 -26.84 6.13 6.78
N MET A 231 -26.75 7.47 6.68
CA MET A 231 -26.20 8.29 7.76
C MET A 231 -26.99 8.20 9.07
N GLU A 232 -28.33 8.18 9.03
CA GLU A 232 -29.12 8.05 10.26
C GLU A 232 -28.88 6.71 10.97
N VAL A 233 -28.82 5.61 10.23
CA VAL A 233 -28.52 4.27 10.77
C VAL A 233 -27.14 4.27 11.43
N LEU A 234 -26.10 4.76 10.73
CA LEU A 234 -24.75 4.83 11.28
C LEU A 234 -24.66 5.72 12.53
N LYS A 235 -25.23 6.93 12.48
CA LYS A 235 -25.25 7.84 13.65
C LYS A 235 -26.00 7.24 14.83
N MET A 236 -27.12 6.55 14.60
CA MET A 236 -27.86 5.86 15.65
C MET A 236 -27.06 4.71 16.26
N PHE A 237 -26.38 3.91 15.43
CA PHE A 237 -25.50 2.85 15.88
C PHE A 237 -24.38 3.39 16.77
N LEU A 238 -23.65 4.40 16.32
CA LEU A 238 -22.54 4.99 17.07
C LEU A 238 -23.00 5.59 18.41
N ARG A 239 -24.12 6.35 18.43
CA ARG A 239 -24.69 6.94 19.66
C ARG A 239 -25.16 5.89 20.66
N LYS A 240 -25.59 4.72 20.18
CA LYS A 240 -26.08 3.62 21.02
C LYS A 240 -24.93 2.83 21.63
N HIS A 241 -23.80 2.70 20.93
CA HIS A 241 -22.75 1.76 21.27
C HIS A 241 -21.42 2.39 21.70
N THR A 242 -21.26 3.70 21.55
CA THR A 242 -20.02 4.41 21.88
C THR A 242 -20.30 5.73 22.61
N SER A 243 -19.29 6.28 23.25
CA SER A 243 -19.28 7.63 23.86
C SER A 243 -18.70 8.70 22.93
N LEU A 244 -18.39 8.36 21.68
CA LEU A 244 -17.81 9.27 20.69
C LEU A 244 -18.71 10.47 20.39
N SER A 245 -18.08 11.61 20.12
CA SER A 245 -18.79 12.81 19.69
C SER A 245 -19.12 12.72 18.20
N VAL A 246 -20.41 12.61 17.88
CA VAL A 246 -20.92 12.53 16.50
C VAL A 246 -21.25 13.93 15.96
N ASN A 247 -20.53 14.34 14.92
CA ASN A 247 -20.58 15.67 14.31
C ASN A 247 -21.24 15.61 12.92
N ASP A 248 -22.49 16.06 12.84
CA ASP A 248 -23.28 16.10 11.60
C ASP A 248 -22.90 17.31 10.74
N ARG A 249 -22.65 17.10 9.44
CA ARG A 249 -22.30 18.13 8.45
C ARG A 249 -23.34 18.25 7.33
N GLY A 250 -24.54 17.70 7.53
CA GLY A 250 -25.67 17.81 6.61
C GLY A 250 -25.73 16.69 5.58
N SER A 251 -24.73 16.60 4.68
CA SER A 251 -24.65 15.53 3.67
C SER A 251 -23.62 14.44 4.01
N TRP A 252 -22.89 14.61 5.11
CA TRP A 252 -21.88 13.70 5.61
C TRP A 252 -21.72 13.91 7.12
N PHE A 253 -20.96 13.05 7.79
CA PHE A 253 -20.67 13.23 9.20
C PHE A 253 -19.35 12.57 9.59
N TYR A 254 -18.86 12.89 10.77
CA TYR A 254 -17.74 12.18 11.39
C TYR A 254 -18.00 11.97 12.87
N ALA A 255 -17.40 10.92 13.43
CA ALA A 255 -17.30 10.73 14.87
C ALA A 255 -15.86 11.00 15.33
N ILE A 256 -15.67 11.52 16.54
CA ILE A 256 -14.33 11.79 17.07
C ILE A 256 -14.16 11.20 18.47
N HIS A 257 -13.06 10.49 18.63
CA HIS A 257 -12.44 10.12 19.90
C HIS A 257 -11.41 11.19 20.23
N GLN A 258 -11.70 12.03 21.22
CA GLN A 258 -10.87 13.18 21.54
C GLN A 258 -10.19 12.97 22.90
N GLU A 259 -8.88 13.20 22.94
CA GLU A 259 -8.07 13.03 24.15
C GLU A 259 -7.38 14.34 24.55
N ASP A 260 -7.40 14.63 25.85
CA ASP A 260 -6.71 15.80 26.40
C ASP A 260 -5.20 15.63 26.28
N GLY A 261 -4.54 16.57 25.60
CA GLY A 261 -3.09 16.54 25.38
C GLY A 261 -2.63 15.56 24.29
N ALA A 262 -3.55 15.11 23.42
CA ALA A 262 -3.20 14.32 22.24
C ALA A 262 -2.05 14.95 21.44
N GLY A 263 -1.07 14.14 21.07
CA GLY A 263 0.11 14.58 20.31
C GLY A 263 -0.12 14.70 18.81
N GLU A 264 -1.14 14.02 18.29
CA GLU A 264 -1.49 13.95 16.87
C GLU A 264 -2.98 13.66 16.65
N THR A 265 -3.44 13.90 15.43
CA THR A 265 -4.80 13.57 14.96
C THR A 265 -4.73 12.64 13.74
N VAL A 266 -5.38 11.48 13.84
CA VAL A 266 -5.46 10.47 12.78
C VAL A 266 -6.89 10.36 12.28
N VAL A 267 -7.08 10.38 10.95
CA VAL A 267 -8.37 10.27 10.29
C VAL A 267 -8.50 8.90 9.62
N PHE A 268 -9.63 8.23 9.83
CA PHE A 268 -10.02 7.00 9.13
C PHE A 268 -11.28 7.29 8.31
N ARG A 269 -11.25 6.97 7.01
CA ARG A 269 -12.36 7.22 6.08
C ARG A 269 -13.05 5.92 5.68
N ALA A 270 -14.38 5.96 5.61
CA ALA A 270 -15.20 5.00 4.86
C ALA A 270 -16.22 5.76 4.00
N ASP A 271 -16.47 5.25 2.81
CA ASP A 271 -17.56 5.65 1.92
C ASP A 271 -18.89 5.00 2.33
N MET A 272 -20.00 5.56 1.83
CA MET A 272 -21.36 5.16 2.22
C MET A 272 -22.30 4.91 1.05
N ASP A 273 -22.00 5.45 -0.15
CA ASP A 273 -22.94 5.46 -1.25
C ASP A 273 -23.04 4.12 -1.99
N ALA A 274 -24.19 3.91 -2.61
CA ALA A 274 -24.49 2.75 -3.44
C ALA A 274 -24.53 3.14 -4.92
N ILE A 275 -24.49 2.12 -5.80
CA ILE A 275 -24.51 2.30 -7.25
C ILE A 275 -25.86 1.91 -7.85
N LYS A 276 -26.08 2.31 -9.11
CA LYS A 276 -27.27 1.91 -9.89
C LYS A 276 -27.07 0.53 -10.52
N GLY A 277 -27.93 -0.42 -10.17
CA GLY A 277 -28.04 -1.72 -10.80
C GLY A 277 -29.05 -1.76 -11.94
N ALA A 278 -29.45 -2.98 -12.31
CA ALA A 278 -30.45 -3.22 -13.35
C ALA A 278 -31.76 -2.46 -13.07
N GLY A 279 -32.28 -1.79 -14.10
CA GLY A 279 -33.50 -0.98 -13.97
C GLY A 279 -33.36 0.29 -13.13
N ASN A 280 -32.12 0.77 -12.89
CA ASN A 280 -31.79 1.91 -12.02
C ASN A 280 -32.12 1.69 -10.54
N ILE A 281 -32.18 0.43 -10.09
CA ILE A 281 -32.40 0.08 -8.69
C ILE A 281 -31.06 0.19 -7.93
N PRO A 282 -30.96 0.97 -6.84
CA PRO A 282 -29.73 1.07 -6.07
C PRO A 282 -29.35 -0.26 -5.40
N TYR A 283 -28.05 -0.55 -5.32
CA TYR A 283 -27.49 -1.68 -4.58
C TYR A 283 -26.01 -1.43 -4.24
N HIS A 284 -25.49 -2.07 -3.18
CA HIS A 284 -24.08 -1.97 -2.78
C HIS A 284 -23.16 -2.89 -3.60
N GLY A 285 -23.04 -2.60 -4.89
CA GLY A 285 -22.17 -3.34 -5.81
C GLY A 285 -20.66 -3.07 -5.65
N CYS A 286 -20.27 -2.14 -4.80
CA CYS A 286 -18.88 -1.77 -4.52
C CYS A 286 -18.42 -2.10 -3.08
N GLY A 287 -19.35 -2.51 -2.19
CA GLY A 287 -19.03 -2.91 -0.81
C GLY A 287 -18.96 -1.79 0.23
N HIS A 288 -19.45 -0.59 -0.09
CA HIS A 288 -19.40 0.59 0.79
C HIS A 288 -20.22 0.42 2.08
N ASP A 289 -21.24 -0.44 2.08
CA ASP A 289 -21.93 -0.91 3.28
C ASP A 289 -20.97 -1.63 4.25
N GLY A 290 -20.10 -2.48 3.70
CA GLY A 290 -19.02 -3.14 4.42
C GLY A 290 -17.98 -2.17 4.97
N HIS A 291 -17.52 -1.22 4.16
CA HIS A 291 -16.56 -0.20 4.58
C HIS A 291 -17.08 0.64 5.77
N SER A 292 -18.31 1.14 5.63
CA SER A 292 -18.99 1.90 6.69
C SER A 292 -19.19 1.08 7.96
N ALA A 293 -19.63 -0.18 7.84
CA ALA A 293 -19.78 -1.05 9.01
C ALA A 293 -18.44 -1.34 9.70
N ILE A 294 -17.37 -1.58 8.94
CA ILE A 294 -16.00 -1.81 9.45
C ILE A 294 -15.49 -0.57 10.20
N LEU A 295 -15.68 0.63 9.66
CA LEU A 295 -15.28 1.86 10.34
C LEU A 295 -16.09 2.07 11.63
N ALA A 296 -17.39 1.79 11.62
CA ALA A 296 -18.19 1.77 12.85
C ALA A 296 -17.71 0.70 13.84
N GLY A 297 -17.21 -0.43 13.35
CA GLY A 297 -16.56 -1.47 14.16
C GLY A 297 -15.29 -0.98 14.84
N LEU A 298 -14.45 -0.22 14.14
CA LEU A 298 -13.30 0.44 14.74
C LEU A 298 -13.72 1.38 15.87
N CYS A 299 -14.78 2.18 15.68
CA CYS A 299 -15.34 3.01 16.75
C CYS A 299 -15.66 2.19 18.01
N LEU A 300 -16.27 1.01 17.86
CA LEU A 300 -16.55 0.12 19.01
C LEU A 300 -15.27 -0.29 19.74
N LEU A 301 -14.22 -0.62 18.99
CA LEU A 301 -12.94 -1.05 19.57
C LEU A 301 -12.21 0.09 20.30
N THR A 302 -12.47 1.34 19.94
CA THR A 302 -11.89 2.50 20.61
C THR A 302 -12.55 2.87 21.94
N GLU A 303 -13.75 2.34 22.22
CA GLU A 303 -14.52 2.70 23.40
C GLU A 303 -13.76 2.39 24.70
N GLY A 304 -13.64 3.41 25.56
CA GLY A 304 -12.95 3.29 26.85
C GLY A 304 -11.44 3.11 26.78
N ARG A 305 -10.82 3.31 25.62
CA ARG A 305 -9.36 3.19 25.42
C ARG A 305 -8.69 4.56 25.29
N VAL A 306 -7.37 4.57 25.46
CA VAL A 306 -6.51 5.75 25.33
C VAL A 306 -5.40 5.45 24.33
N PHE A 307 -5.27 6.28 23.31
CA PHE A 307 -4.31 6.15 22.19
C PHE A 307 -3.20 7.21 22.24
N GLN A 308 -3.33 8.24 23.07
CA GLN A 308 -2.53 9.49 23.08
C GLN A 308 -2.68 10.32 21.80
N LYS A 309 -3.83 10.17 21.14
CA LYS A 309 -4.15 10.73 19.82
C LYS A 309 -5.62 11.07 19.76
N ASN A 310 -5.97 12.01 18.89
CA ASN A 310 -7.35 12.15 18.44
C ASN A 310 -7.59 11.19 17.27
N LEU A 311 -8.66 10.41 17.33
CA LEU A 311 -9.07 9.54 16.24
C LEU A 311 -10.38 10.06 15.65
N CYS A 312 -10.36 10.41 14.36
CA CYS A 312 -11.52 10.88 13.62
C CYS A 312 -11.99 9.79 12.66
N PHE A 313 -13.28 9.45 12.72
CA PHE A 313 -13.92 8.45 11.88
C PHE A 313 -14.87 9.16 10.92
N LEU A 314 -14.42 9.36 9.69
CA LEU A 314 -15.10 10.09 8.64
C LEU A 314 -15.94 9.16 7.77
N PHE A 315 -17.25 9.44 7.73
CA PHE A 315 -18.20 8.73 6.87
C PHE A 315 -18.56 9.63 5.68
N GLN A 316 -18.03 9.27 4.52
CA GLN A 316 -18.05 10.06 3.30
C GLN A 316 -19.19 9.64 2.35
N PRO A 317 -19.93 10.60 1.76
CA PRO A 317 -20.91 10.35 0.70
C PRO A 317 -20.24 10.35 -0.67
N ALA A 318 -20.99 10.00 -1.71
CA ALA A 318 -20.70 10.32 -3.11
C ALA A 318 -19.29 9.97 -3.63
N GLU A 319 -18.69 8.87 -3.18
CA GLU A 319 -17.41 8.37 -3.69
C GLU A 319 -17.53 8.06 -5.19
N GLU A 320 -18.61 7.40 -5.61
CA GLU A 320 -18.80 6.86 -6.97
C GLU A 320 -18.83 7.96 -8.07
N THR A 321 -18.91 9.23 -7.66
CA THR A 321 -18.90 10.41 -8.54
C THR A 321 -17.65 11.27 -8.38
N GLY A 322 -16.78 10.97 -7.41
CA GLY A 322 -15.57 11.73 -7.11
C GLY A 322 -15.77 13.01 -6.32
N GLU A 323 -17.02 13.32 -5.91
CA GLU A 323 -17.38 14.59 -5.27
C GLU A 323 -17.24 14.56 -3.76
N GLY A 324 -17.40 13.38 -3.14
CA GLY A 324 -17.36 13.20 -1.69
C GLY A 324 -16.05 13.62 -1.05
N GLY A 325 -14.95 13.05 -1.54
CA GLY A 325 -13.60 13.29 -1.07
C GLY A 325 -13.20 14.75 -1.24
N LYS A 326 -13.60 15.38 -2.35
CA LYS A 326 -13.33 16.80 -2.63
C LYS A 326 -13.94 17.73 -1.59
N ILE A 327 -15.14 17.42 -1.09
CA ILE A 327 -15.81 18.22 -0.06
C ILE A 327 -15.24 17.89 1.32
N CYS A 328 -15.13 16.61 1.66
CA CYS A 328 -14.80 16.15 3.01
C CYS A 328 -13.31 16.30 3.36
N CYS A 329 -12.41 16.36 2.38
CA CYS A 329 -10.97 16.49 2.62
C CYS A 329 -10.58 17.78 3.36
N ASN A 330 -11.41 18.83 3.32
CA ASN A 330 -11.17 20.04 4.11
C ASN A 330 -11.23 19.79 5.63
N LEU A 331 -11.87 18.71 6.08
CA LEU A 331 -11.87 18.28 7.48
C LEU A 331 -10.45 18.04 8.02
N LEU A 332 -9.53 17.57 7.17
CA LEU A 332 -8.15 17.30 7.58
C LEU A 332 -7.46 18.59 8.05
N GLU A 333 -7.70 19.70 7.36
CA GLU A 333 -7.17 21.01 7.76
C GLU A 333 -7.90 21.54 8.99
N GLU A 334 -9.23 21.37 9.09
CA GLU A 334 -10.03 21.77 10.25
C GLU A 334 -9.54 21.11 11.55
N LEU A 335 -9.16 19.83 11.48
CA LEU A 335 -8.72 19.04 12.62
C LEU A 335 -7.19 19.06 12.83
N GLY A 336 -6.42 19.61 11.90
CA GLY A 336 -4.96 19.50 11.89
C GLY A 336 -4.51 18.04 11.80
N ALA A 337 -5.10 17.27 10.88
CA ALA A 337 -4.85 15.84 10.73
C ALA A 337 -3.42 15.55 10.23
N ASP A 338 -2.66 14.82 11.03
CA ASP A 338 -1.31 14.37 10.72
C ASP A 338 -1.32 13.22 9.71
N ARG A 339 -2.33 12.36 9.79
CA ARG A 339 -2.44 11.15 8.98
C ARG A 339 -3.86 10.84 8.58
N VAL A 340 -4.04 10.25 7.39
CA VAL A 340 -5.32 9.73 6.90
C VAL A 340 -5.19 8.30 6.37
N TYR A 341 -6.13 7.44 6.74
CA TYR A 341 -6.19 6.05 6.32
C TYR A 341 -7.55 5.70 5.73
N GLY A 342 -7.54 4.83 4.73
CA GLY A 342 -8.73 4.25 4.13
C GLY A 342 -8.40 2.92 3.51
N PHE A 343 -9.41 2.14 3.16
CA PHE A 343 -9.22 0.90 2.44
C PHE A 343 -10.39 0.61 1.51
N HIS A 344 -10.16 -0.27 0.53
CA HIS A 344 -11.20 -0.81 -0.33
C HIS A 344 -11.16 -2.34 -0.32
N ASN A 345 -12.30 -3.03 -0.38
CA ASN A 345 -12.30 -4.48 -0.60
C ASN A 345 -11.96 -4.83 -2.06
N LEU A 346 -11.18 -5.89 -2.30
CA LEU A 346 -10.67 -6.25 -3.63
C LEU A 346 -10.98 -7.72 -3.98
N PRO A 347 -11.97 -7.98 -4.85
CA PRO A 347 -12.16 -9.28 -5.48
C PRO A 347 -10.91 -9.73 -6.25
N GLY A 348 -10.72 -11.05 -6.37
CA GLY A 348 -9.57 -11.64 -7.07
C GLY A 348 -8.27 -11.70 -6.26
N TYR A 349 -8.28 -11.22 -5.01
CA TYR A 349 -7.16 -11.34 -4.06
C TYR A 349 -7.52 -12.27 -2.90
N PRO A 350 -6.56 -13.01 -2.32
CA PRO A 350 -6.83 -13.92 -1.21
C PRO A 350 -7.52 -13.24 -0.04
N LEU A 351 -8.57 -13.88 0.49
CA LEU A 351 -9.44 -13.33 1.53
C LEU A 351 -8.64 -12.85 2.75
N GLY A 352 -8.90 -11.62 3.19
CA GLY A 352 -8.29 -11.04 4.39
C GLY A 352 -6.82 -10.62 4.23
N THR A 353 -6.30 -10.58 3.00
CA THR A 353 -4.93 -10.12 2.69
C THR A 353 -4.91 -8.62 2.45
N ALA A 354 -4.01 -7.90 3.10
CA ALA A 354 -3.77 -6.48 2.84
C ALA A 354 -2.98 -6.31 1.54
N VAL A 355 -3.61 -5.75 0.52
CA VAL A 355 -2.99 -5.44 -0.78
C VAL A 355 -2.51 -4.01 -0.74
N MET A 356 -1.21 -3.79 -0.85
CA MET A 356 -0.58 -2.51 -0.56
C MET A 356 0.24 -2.04 -1.75
N ARG A 357 0.42 -0.73 -1.84
CA ARG A 357 1.35 -0.13 -2.80
C ARG A 357 2.01 1.10 -2.21
N ARG A 358 3.33 1.23 -2.39
CA ARG A 358 4.11 2.34 -1.82
C ARG A 358 3.81 3.69 -2.47
N GLU A 359 3.57 3.68 -3.78
CA GLU A 359 3.39 4.89 -4.60
C GLU A 359 1.92 5.04 -5.02
N THR A 360 1.63 5.27 -6.30
CA THR A 360 0.28 5.34 -6.84
C THR A 360 -0.44 4.01 -6.62
N PHE A 361 -1.41 4.01 -5.70
CA PHE A 361 -2.30 2.90 -5.45
C PHE A 361 -3.35 2.78 -6.56
N SER A 362 -4.05 3.87 -6.91
CA SER A 362 -5.04 3.91 -7.98
C SER A 362 -4.88 5.15 -8.88
N CYS A 363 -5.22 4.99 -10.16
CA CYS A 363 -5.03 6.01 -11.19
C CYS A 363 -6.00 7.20 -11.07
N ALA A 364 -5.58 8.37 -11.54
CA ALA A 364 -6.46 9.51 -11.76
C ALA A 364 -7.41 9.28 -12.95
N SER A 365 -8.63 9.83 -12.89
CA SER A 365 -9.63 9.72 -13.96
C SER A 365 -10.48 10.96 -14.06
N ARG A 366 -10.95 11.25 -15.29
CA ARG A 366 -11.87 12.35 -15.56
C ARG A 366 -12.74 12.05 -16.76
N GLY A 367 -14.04 12.27 -16.63
CA GLY A 367 -14.98 12.36 -17.73
C GLY A 367 -14.86 13.72 -18.44
N LEU A 368 -14.80 13.72 -19.77
CA LEU A 368 -14.79 14.92 -20.60
C LEU A 368 -15.94 14.85 -21.61
N ILE A 369 -16.79 15.88 -21.61
CA ILE A 369 -17.87 16.02 -22.60
C ILE A 369 -17.59 17.27 -23.43
N ILE A 370 -17.28 17.06 -24.70
CA ILE A 370 -17.01 18.08 -25.71
C ILE A 370 -18.28 18.26 -26.55
N ARG A 371 -18.93 19.42 -26.40
CA ARG A 371 -20.12 19.81 -27.17
C ARG A 371 -19.75 20.83 -28.22
N LEU A 372 -20.11 20.55 -29.46
CA LEU A 372 -19.83 21.38 -30.61
C LEU A 372 -21.13 21.86 -31.25
N THR A 373 -21.23 23.15 -31.49
CA THR A 373 -22.37 23.78 -32.15
C THR A 373 -21.89 24.49 -33.41
N GLY A 374 -22.24 23.92 -34.56
CA GLY A 374 -22.06 24.51 -35.88
C GLY A 374 -23.37 25.10 -36.40
N LYS A 375 -23.72 24.77 -37.64
CA LYS A 375 -24.88 25.33 -38.34
C LYS A 375 -25.61 24.25 -39.14
N PRO A 376 -26.89 23.94 -38.83
CA PRO A 376 -27.64 22.98 -39.61
C PRO A 376 -27.98 23.56 -40.99
N CYS A 377 -28.18 22.68 -41.97
CA CYS A 377 -28.65 23.08 -43.31
C CYS A 377 -29.45 21.95 -43.96
N HIS A 378 -30.12 22.26 -45.08
CA HIS A 378 -30.81 21.24 -45.87
C HIS A 378 -29.78 20.24 -46.43
N ALA A 379 -30.03 18.93 -46.29
CA ALA A 379 -29.04 17.88 -46.62
C ALA A 379 -28.57 17.92 -48.09
N ALA A 380 -29.38 18.45 -49.01
CA ALA A 380 -29.00 18.64 -50.41
C ALA A 380 -28.03 19.81 -50.68
N TYR A 381 -27.76 20.66 -49.69
CA TYR A 381 -26.88 21.84 -49.79
C TYR A 381 -25.90 21.90 -48.60
N PRO A 382 -25.05 20.88 -48.40
CA PRO A 382 -24.19 20.75 -47.24
C PRO A 382 -23.22 21.92 -47.05
N GLU A 383 -22.83 22.60 -48.13
CA GLU A 383 -21.96 23.78 -48.13
C GLU A 383 -22.56 25.01 -47.42
N GLN A 384 -23.86 25.00 -47.13
CA GLN A 384 -24.55 26.09 -46.43
C GLN A 384 -24.54 25.93 -44.90
N GLY A 385 -24.09 24.77 -44.41
CA GLY A 385 -24.00 24.43 -42.99
C GLY A 385 -22.55 24.24 -42.52
N ILE A 386 -22.41 23.94 -41.23
CA ILE A 386 -21.15 23.62 -40.56
C ILE A 386 -21.45 22.39 -39.70
N ASN A 387 -21.05 21.21 -40.17
CA ASN A 387 -21.41 19.94 -39.54
C ASN A 387 -20.32 19.49 -38.55
N PRO A 388 -20.64 19.32 -37.25
CA PRO A 388 -19.65 18.92 -36.24
C PRO A 388 -19.02 17.54 -36.44
N ALA A 389 -19.62 16.66 -37.26
CA ALA A 389 -19.09 15.31 -37.53
C ALA A 389 -17.61 15.31 -37.93
N TYR A 390 -17.22 16.26 -38.79
CA TYR A 390 -15.86 16.30 -39.31
C TYR A 390 -14.84 16.65 -38.23
N LEU A 391 -15.15 17.64 -37.39
CA LEU A 391 -14.29 18.04 -36.29
C LEU A 391 -14.18 16.92 -35.24
N ILE A 392 -15.31 16.31 -34.86
CA ILE A 392 -15.33 15.17 -33.92
C ILE A 392 -14.48 14.01 -34.46
N SER A 393 -14.63 13.67 -35.75
CA SER A 393 -13.81 12.63 -36.38
C SER A 393 -12.32 12.97 -36.36
N GLY A 394 -11.98 14.26 -36.53
CA GLY A 394 -10.61 14.75 -36.46
C GLY A 394 -10.01 14.67 -35.04
N ILE A 395 -10.79 14.98 -34.00
CA ILE A 395 -10.34 14.80 -32.60
C ILE A 395 -10.08 13.31 -32.33
N ILE A 396 -11.02 12.44 -32.69
CA ILE A 396 -10.90 10.98 -32.50
C ILE A 396 -9.65 10.47 -33.22
N ALA A 397 -9.40 10.92 -34.45
CA ALA A 397 -8.22 10.53 -35.22
C ALA A 397 -6.89 11.02 -34.59
N SER A 398 -6.90 12.15 -33.88
CA SER A 398 -5.72 12.68 -33.17
C SER A 398 -5.46 12.00 -31.82
N LEU A 399 -6.43 11.31 -31.21
CA LEU A 399 -6.28 10.72 -29.88
C LEU A 399 -5.05 9.79 -29.73
N PRO A 400 -4.72 8.89 -30.67
CA PRO A 400 -3.53 8.04 -30.55
C PRO A 400 -2.22 8.84 -30.45
N ASP A 401 -2.12 10.01 -31.11
CA ASP A 401 -0.95 10.88 -30.98
C ASP A 401 -0.85 11.53 -29.60
N PHE A 402 -1.98 11.67 -28.89
CA PHE A 402 -2.03 12.20 -27.54
C PHE A 402 -1.69 11.15 -26.48
N LEU A 403 -1.74 9.86 -26.80
CA LEU A 403 -1.52 8.76 -25.87
C LEU A 403 -0.13 8.13 -25.95
N LYS A 404 0.80 8.75 -26.68
CA LYS A 404 2.19 8.27 -26.84
C LYS A 404 2.90 8.19 -25.48
N PRO A 405 3.31 7.00 -25.00
CA PRO A 405 3.87 6.83 -23.65
C PRO A 405 5.11 7.68 -23.37
N GLU A 406 5.91 7.99 -24.39
CA GLU A 406 7.15 8.79 -24.25
C GLU A 406 6.90 10.23 -23.77
N GLU A 407 5.65 10.70 -23.84
CA GLU A 407 5.23 12.03 -23.41
C GLU A 407 4.85 12.09 -21.92
N TYR A 408 4.78 10.98 -21.21
CA TYR A 408 4.20 10.89 -19.87
C TYR A 408 5.14 10.16 -18.90
N GLN A 409 4.94 10.40 -17.60
CA GLN A 409 5.70 9.69 -16.56
C GLN A 409 5.13 8.29 -16.33
N GLY A 410 3.80 8.18 -16.31
CA GLY A 410 3.08 6.93 -16.14
C GLY A 410 2.14 6.62 -17.30
N MET A 411 1.31 5.59 -17.09
CA MET A 411 0.34 5.17 -18.10
C MET A 411 -0.75 6.23 -18.32
N VAL A 412 -1.20 6.39 -19.57
CA VAL A 412 -2.35 7.23 -19.95
C VAL A 412 -3.31 6.48 -20.86
N LEU A 413 -4.61 6.76 -20.75
CA LEU A 413 -5.69 6.17 -21.56
C LEU A 413 -6.75 7.22 -21.89
N ALA A 414 -7.40 7.06 -23.04
CA ALA A 414 -8.62 7.78 -23.40
C ALA A 414 -9.61 6.81 -24.03
N SER A 415 -10.75 6.60 -23.38
CA SER A 415 -11.85 5.75 -23.84
C SER A 415 -12.97 6.61 -24.40
N ILE A 416 -13.41 6.34 -25.62
CA ILE A 416 -14.57 7.02 -26.23
C ILE A 416 -15.85 6.37 -25.69
N ILE A 417 -16.68 7.17 -25.01
CA ILE A 417 -17.90 6.72 -24.35
C ILE A 417 -19.13 7.00 -25.22
N GLU A 418 -19.18 8.19 -25.84
CA GLU A 418 -20.29 8.58 -26.69
C GLU A 418 -19.79 9.40 -27.88
N VAL A 419 -20.34 9.10 -29.06
CA VAL A 419 -20.26 9.96 -30.24
C VAL A 419 -21.67 10.17 -30.75
N LYS A 420 -22.20 11.38 -30.61
CA LYS A 420 -23.52 11.76 -31.14
C LYS A 420 -23.40 12.96 -32.05
N VAL A 421 -23.99 12.90 -33.24
CA VAL A 421 -24.05 14.04 -34.17
C VAL A 421 -25.46 14.17 -34.73
N GLY A 422 -26.13 15.27 -34.38
CA GLY A 422 -27.53 15.50 -34.71
C GLY A 422 -28.47 14.35 -34.31
N ASP A 423 -29.60 14.28 -35.01
CA ASP A 423 -30.61 13.23 -34.88
C ASP A 423 -30.88 12.55 -36.23
N GLU A 424 -31.68 11.47 -36.24
CA GLU A 424 -32.04 10.72 -37.45
C GLU A 424 -33.00 11.53 -38.37
N SER A 425 -32.44 12.51 -39.10
CA SER A 425 -33.16 13.38 -40.02
C SER A 425 -32.47 13.48 -41.38
N PHE A 426 -32.89 12.65 -42.33
CA PHE A 426 -32.27 12.56 -43.66
C PHE A 426 -32.40 13.83 -44.52
N GLY A 427 -33.25 14.78 -44.13
CA GLY A 427 -33.43 16.07 -44.81
C GLY A 427 -32.52 17.18 -44.29
N VAL A 428 -31.80 16.98 -43.19
CA VAL A 428 -31.07 18.04 -42.48
C VAL A 428 -29.64 17.57 -42.16
N SER A 429 -28.64 18.33 -42.60
CA SER A 429 -27.27 18.17 -42.08
C SER A 429 -27.21 18.69 -40.65
N ALA A 430 -26.62 17.89 -39.75
CA ALA A 430 -26.49 18.20 -38.33
C ALA A 430 -25.79 19.56 -38.09
N GLY A 431 -26.26 20.26 -37.05
CA GLY A 431 -25.67 21.51 -36.56
C GLY A 431 -25.06 21.38 -35.16
N ASP A 432 -25.18 20.23 -34.53
CA ASP A 432 -24.72 19.96 -33.16
C ASP A 432 -24.09 18.56 -33.08
N GLY A 433 -23.15 18.39 -32.16
CA GLY A 433 -22.54 17.11 -31.86
C GLY A 433 -21.90 17.07 -30.48
N THR A 434 -21.80 15.87 -29.93
CA THR A 434 -21.19 15.56 -28.64
C THR A 434 -20.18 14.44 -28.79
N LEU A 435 -18.99 14.64 -28.21
CA LEU A 435 -18.00 13.61 -27.97
C LEU A 435 -17.78 13.49 -26.46
N ALA A 436 -18.07 12.32 -25.88
CA ALA A 436 -17.79 12.03 -24.49
C ALA A 436 -16.63 11.03 -24.37
N LEU A 437 -15.68 11.33 -23.49
CA LEU A 437 -14.48 10.55 -23.23
C LEU A 437 -14.35 10.29 -21.73
N THR A 438 -13.77 9.15 -21.36
CA THR A 438 -13.14 8.97 -20.05
C THR A 438 -11.64 8.94 -20.27
N ILE A 439 -10.93 9.93 -19.73
CA ILE A 439 -9.47 9.94 -19.71
C ILE A 439 -8.97 9.43 -18.37
N ARG A 440 -7.83 8.77 -18.39
CA ARG A 440 -7.21 8.16 -17.21
C ARG A 440 -5.70 8.29 -17.30
N ALA A 441 -5.04 8.51 -16.16
CA ALA A 441 -3.59 8.50 -16.08
C ALA A 441 -3.14 7.98 -14.72
N GLU A 442 -1.95 7.39 -14.67
CA GLU A 442 -1.33 7.00 -13.40
C GLU A 442 -1.16 8.19 -12.46
N HIS A 443 -0.66 9.31 -12.98
CA HIS A 443 -0.45 10.55 -12.22
C HIS A 443 -1.45 11.62 -12.64
N LEU A 444 -1.90 12.43 -11.69
CA LEU A 444 -2.82 13.54 -11.97
C LEU A 444 -2.23 14.57 -12.93
N GLU A 445 -0.93 14.81 -12.85
CA GLU A 445 -0.22 15.75 -13.74
C GLU A 445 -0.24 15.27 -15.20
N ASP A 446 -0.12 13.95 -15.41
CA ASP A 446 -0.22 13.34 -16.74
C ASP A 446 -1.67 13.40 -17.27
N LEU A 447 -2.67 13.23 -16.38
CA LEU A 447 -4.09 13.39 -16.72
C LEU A 447 -4.38 14.83 -17.18
N ASP A 448 -3.89 15.82 -16.44
CA ASP A 448 -4.07 17.24 -16.75
C ASP A 448 -3.36 17.63 -18.05
N LYS A 449 -2.17 17.07 -18.31
CA LYS A 449 -1.47 17.22 -19.60
C LYS A 449 -2.30 16.62 -20.75
N LEU A 450 -2.83 15.42 -20.59
CA LEU A 450 -3.67 14.76 -21.61
C LEU A 450 -4.95 15.56 -21.88
N GLU A 451 -5.67 15.99 -20.84
CA GLU A 451 -6.84 16.87 -21.01
C GLU A 451 -6.47 18.13 -21.77
N GLY A 452 -5.36 18.78 -21.39
CA GLY A 452 -4.89 20.00 -22.05
C GLY A 452 -4.75 19.83 -23.56
N ARG A 453 -4.10 18.74 -24.00
CA ARG A 453 -3.94 18.44 -25.44
C ARG A 453 -5.26 18.23 -26.15
N ILE A 454 -6.20 17.49 -25.54
CA ILE A 454 -7.52 17.23 -26.12
C ILE A 454 -8.34 18.53 -26.22
N ARG A 455 -8.32 19.34 -25.16
CA ARG A 455 -9.02 20.63 -25.10
C ARG A 455 -8.47 21.60 -26.14
N ASP A 456 -7.15 21.78 -26.20
CA ASP A 456 -6.51 22.71 -27.11
C ASP A 456 -6.79 22.33 -28.58
N GLU A 457 -6.76 21.04 -28.90
CA GLU A 457 -7.13 20.51 -30.23
C GLU A 457 -8.59 20.82 -30.57
N ALA A 458 -9.52 20.54 -29.65
CA ALA A 458 -10.95 20.74 -29.86
C ALA A 458 -11.30 22.22 -30.04
N GLU A 459 -10.76 23.09 -29.17
CA GLU A 459 -11.00 24.53 -29.21
C GLU A 459 -10.38 25.18 -30.45
N SER A 460 -9.12 24.84 -30.78
CA SER A 460 -8.42 25.36 -31.96
C SER A 460 -9.13 25.00 -33.27
N LYS A 461 -9.50 23.72 -33.44
CA LYS A 461 -10.23 23.27 -34.63
C LYS A 461 -11.64 23.85 -34.71
N ALA A 462 -12.34 23.98 -33.58
CA ALA A 462 -13.66 24.59 -33.54
C ALA A 462 -13.61 26.05 -33.96
N GLN A 463 -12.62 26.80 -33.47
CA GLN A 463 -12.40 28.18 -33.86
C GLN A 463 -12.11 28.32 -35.36
N ALA A 464 -11.26 27.46 -35.92
CA ALA A 464 -10.91 27.47 -37.34
C ALA A 464 -12.13 27.20 -38.25
N GLU A 465 -13.06 26.35 -37.81
CA GLU A 465 -14.28 25.99 -38.54
C GLU A 465 -15.50 26.84 -38.14
N HIS A 466 -15.30 27.91 -37.37
CA HIS A 466 -16.37 28.81 -36.88
C HIS A 466 -17.50 28.10 -36.10
N MET A 467 -17.16 27.06 -35.33
CA MET A 467 -18.06 26.36 -34.40
C MET A 467 -17.89 26.88 -32.97
N ALA A 468 -18.96 26.86 -32.17
CA ALA A 468 -18.84 27.00 -30.73
C ALA A 468 -18.42 25.66 -30.10
N CYS A 469 -17.50 25.70 -29.15
CA CYS A 469 -17.03 24.54 -28.38
C CYS A 469 -17.29 24.77 -26.90
N CYS A 470 -17.87 23.79 -26.22
CA CYS A 470 -18.08 23.79 -24.78
C CYS A 470 -17.60 22.46 -24.22
N ILE A 471 -16.63 22.50 -23.31
CA ILE A 471 -16.03 21.32 -22.69
C ILE A 471 -16.42 21.32 -21.22
N THR A 472 -16.99 20.20 -20.76
CA THR A 472 -17.39 20.02 -19.37
C THR A 472 -16.71 18.79 -18.79
N ARG A 473 -16.24 18.91 -17.54
CA ARG A 473 -15.65 17.82 -16.76
C ARG A 473 -16.74 17.12 -15.94
N ARG A 474 -16.58 15.82 -15.74
CA ARG A 474 -17.42 14.95 -14.90
C ARG A 474 -16.54 13.94 -14.20
N ASP A 475 -17.03 13.39 -13.09
CA ASP A 475 -16.45 12.24 -12.39
C ASP A 475 -14.92 12.41 -12.20
N GLU A 476 -14.54 13.46 -11.46
CA GLU A 476 -13.16 13.90 -11.32
C GLU A 476 -12.48 13.22 -10.12
N PHE A 477 -11.54 12.32 -10.43
CA PHE A 477 -10.76 11.60 -9.43
C PHE A 477 -9.28 11.92 -9.58
N PRO A 478 -8.59 12.41 -8.53
CA PRO A 478 -7.15 12.50 -8.51
C PRO A 478 -6.53 11.09 -8.43
N ASP A 479 -5.22 11.02 -8.62
CA ASP A 479 -4.44 9.83 -8.31
C ASP A 479 -4.37 9.61 -6.79
N THR A 480 -4.44 8.36 -6.37
CA THR A 480 -4.31 7.97 -4.96
C THR A 480 -2.87 7.56 -4.72
N VAL A 481 -2.04 8.48 -4.23
CA VAL A 481 -0.60 8.25 -4.01
C VAL A 481 -0.31 8.12 -2.52
N ASN A 482 0.07 6.92 -2.10
CA ASN A 482 0.41 6.66 -0.70
C ASN A 482 1.69 7.37 -0.28
N THR A 483 1.77 7.75 0.99
CA THR A 483 3.03 8.20 1.58
C THR A 483 3.91 6.99 1.83
N ALA A 484 5.06 6.94 1.16
CA ALA A 484 5.94 5.76 1.14
C ALA A 484 6.31 5.27 2.55
N GLU A 485 6.74 6.17 3.44
CA GLU A 485 7.15 5.80 4.79
C GLU A 485 5.98 5.28 5.64
N ILE A 486 4.76 5.75 5.38
CA ILE A 486 3.55 5.26 6.06
C ILE A 486 3.20 3.89 5.54
N ALA A 487 3.20 3.68 4.23
CA ALA A 487 2.92 2.38 3.62
C ALA A 487 3.90 1.30 4.11
N ASP A 488 5.20 1.61 4.17
CA ASP A 488 6.23 0.70 4.65
C ASP A 488 6.02 0.35 6.14
N LYS A 489 5.75 1.35 7.00
CA LYS A 489 5.46 1.12 8.43
C LYS A 489 4.19 0.30 8.64
N SER A 490 3.14 0.59 7.88
CA SER A 490 1.87 -0.13 7.94
C SER A 490 2.04 -1.59 7.53
N ARG A 491 2.79 -1.88 6.46
CA ARG A 491 3.11 -3.25 6.05
C ARG A 491 3.81 -4.01 7.15
N MET A 492 4.88 -3.44 7.69
CA MET A 492 5.65 -4.07 8.77
C MET A 492 4.76 -4.37 9.98
N LEU A 493 3.85 -3.45 10.32
CA LEU A 493 2.90 -3.65 11.41
C LEU A 493 1.92 -4.79 11.14
N PHE A 494 1.35 -4.83 9.93
CA PHE A 494 0.41 -5.88 9.53
C PHE A 494 1.09 -7.26 9.52
N GLU A 495 2.27 -7.37 8.93
CA GLU A 495 3.05 -8.61 8.90
C GLU A 495 3.45 -9.08 10.29
N LYS A 496 3.90 -8.16 11.16
CA LYS A 496 4.21 -8.44 12.58
C LYS A 496 3.01 -9.05 13.31
N GLU A 497 1.81 -8.58 12.99
CA GLU A 497 0.56 -9.04 13.58
C GLU A 497 -0.03 -10.26 12.85
N GLY A 498 0.69 -10.83 11.88
CA GLY A 498 0.27 -12.02 11.14
C GLY A 498 -0.88 -11.75 10.17
N ILE A 499 -1.06 -10.52 9.72
CA ILE A 499 -1.95 -10.17 8.61
C ILE A 499 -1.16 -10.32 7.31
N PRO A 500 -1.58 -11.22 6.39
CA PRO A 500 -0.89 -11.39 5.12
C PRO A 500 -0.88 -10.07 4.33
N CYS A 501 0.27 -9.73 3.75
CA CYS A 501 0.44 -8.55 2.92
C CYS A 501 0.89 -8.95 1.51
N LEU A 502 0.38 -8.24 0.50
CA LEU A 502 0.79 -8.39 -0.90
C LEU A 502 1.09 -7.01 -1.50
N GLU A 503 2.18 -6.88 -2.25
CA GLU A 503 2.44 -5.69 -3.05
C GLU A 503 1.68 -5.79 -4.38
N ALA A 504 0.92 -4.75 -4.72
CA ALA A 504 0.29 -4.66 -6.04
C ALA A 504 1.37 -4.39 -7.11
N ALA A 505 1.48 -5.27 -8.10
CA ALA A 505 2.54 -5.21 -9.13
C ALA A 505 2.51 -3.93 -9.97
N ALA A 506 1.34 -3.32 -10.14
CA ALA A 506 1.13 -2.07 -10.85
C ALA A 506 0.04 -1.26 -10.15
N PRO A 507 -0.09 0.06 -10.42
CA PRO A 507 -1.21 0.84 -9.94
C PRO A 507 -2.53 0.27 -10.45
N PHE A 508 -3.54 0.28 -9.60
CA PHE A 508 -4.87 -0.09 -9.99
C PHE A 508 -5.43 0.91 -10.99
N ARG A 509 -5.96 0.38 -12.10
CA ARG A 509 -6.49 1.23 -13.17
C ARG A 509 -7.83 1.83 -12.81
N TRP A 510 -8.55 1.40 -11.79
CA TRP A 510 -9.74 2.13 -11.33
C TRP A 510 -9.31 3.41 -10.58
N SER A 511 -10.27 4.25 -10.21
CA SER A 511 -10.01 5.50 -9.48
C SER A 511 -10.73 5.49 -8.17
N GLU A 512 -10.27 6.33 -7.25
CA GLU A 512 -10.84 6.46 -5.92
C GLU A 512 -10.66 7.91 -5.49
N ASP A 513 -11.72 8.50 -4.94
CA ASP A 513 -11.72 9.91 -4.58
C ASP A 513 -10.97 10.20 -3.27
N PHE A 514 -10.56 9.14 -2.56
CA PHE A 514 -9.65 9.21 -1.42
C PHE A 514 -8.33 9.94 -1.75
N GLY A 515 -7.90 9.95 -3.03
CA GLY A 515 -6.75 10.73 -3.47
C GLY A 515 -6.84 12.21 -3.09
N TRP A 516 -8.04 12.80 -2.95
CA TRP A 516 -8.22 14.17 -2.45
C TRP A 516 -7.67 14.38 -1.02
N TYR A 517 -7.78 13.38 -0.15
CA TYR A 517 -7.21 13.43 1.20
C TYR A 517 -5.69 13.38 1.15
N LEU A 518 -5.12 12.54 0.29
CA LEU A 518 -3.67 12.37 0.14
C LEU A 518 -2.99 13.58 -0.52
N LYS A 519 -3.75 14.48 -1.14
CA LYS A 519 -3.25 15.81 -1.55
C LYS A 519 -3.15 16.81 -0.39
N LYS A 520 -3.77 16.53 0.77
CA LYS A 520 -3.82 17.42 1.93
C LYS A 520 -3.05 16.91 3.14
N SER A 521 -2.95 15.60 3.33
CA SER A 521 -2.23 15.00 4.45
C SER A 521 -1.49 13.74 4.01
N GLN A 522 -0.52 13.32 4.82
CA GLN A 522 0.16 12.05 4.63
C GLN A 522 -0.80 10.91 4.95
N GLY A 523 -0.64 9.77 4.30
CA GLY A 523 -1.59 8.68 4.53
C GLY A 523 -1.35 7.46 3.70
N MET A 524 -2.29 6.52 3.84
CA MET A 524 -2.29 5.28 3.08
C MET A 524 -3.72 4.82 2.78
N TYR A 525 -3.95 4.52 1.51
CA TYR A 525 -5.06 3.73 1.03
C TYR A 525 -4.56 2.33 0.65
N PHE A 526 -5.25 1.29 1.10
CA PHE A 526 -4.87 -0.09 0.83
C PHE A 526 -6.07 -0.93 0.45
N GLY A 527 -5.82 -2.08 -0.17
CA GLY A 527 -6.83 -3.06 -0.50
C GLY A 527 -6.96 -4.12 0.58
N MET A 528 -8.16 -4.67 0.74
CA MET A 528 -8.39 -5.89 1.51
C MET A 528 -8.95 -6.96 0.60
N GLY A 529 -8.23 -8.07 0.43
CA GLY A 529 -8.65 -9.15 -0.46
C GLY A 529 -10.00 -9.73 -0.04
N ALA A 530 -10.94 -9.76 -0.98
CA ALA A 530 -12.32 -10.24 -0.80
C ALA A 530 -12.49 -11.73 -1.13
N GLY A 531 -11.41 -12.40 -1.57
CA GLY A 531 -11.43 -13.79 -2.01
C GLY A 531 -11.21 -13.89 -3.53
N GLU A 532 -10.53 -14.96 -3.95
CA GLU A 532 -10.18 -15.20 -5.36
C GLU A 532 -11.42 -15.53 -6.22
N ASP A 533 -12.43 -16.15 -5.61
CA ASP A 533 -13.69 -16.52 -6.25
C ASP A 533 -14.82 -15.49 -6.03
N CYS A 534 -14.52 -14.36 -5.38
CA CYS A 534 -15.49 -13.28 -5.18
C CYS A 534 -15.82 -12.64 -6.55
N PRO A 535 -17.11 -12.45 -6.90
CA PRO A 535 -17.48 -11.77 -8.13
C PRO A 535 -16.89 -10.35 -8.22
N ASP A 536 -16.67 -9.89 -9.45
CA ASP A 536 -16.14 -8.54 -9.68
C ASP A 536 -17.10 -7.47 -9.14
N LEU A 537 -16.52 -6.35 -8.68
CA LEU A 537 -17.28 -5.17 -8.29
C LEU A 537 -18.16 -4.69 -9.45
N HIS A 538 -19.30 -4.09 -9.10
CA HIS A 538 -20.30 -3.54 -10.01
C HIS A 538 -21.04 -4.60 -10.84
N THR A 539 -20.84 -5.88 -10.54
CA THR A 539 -21.64 -6.97 -11.11
C THR A 539 -22.88 -7.25 -10.26
N PRO A 540 -24.00 -7.70 -10.85
CA PRO A 540 -25.21 -8.04 -10.10
C PRO A 540 -25.03 -9.15 -9.07
N ASP A 541 -24.01 -10.00 -9.24
CA ASP A 541 -23.74 -11.17 -8.40
C ASP A 541 -22.78 -10.83 -7.23
N TYR A 542 -22.25 -9.61 -7.17
CA TYR A 542 -21.35 -9.19 -6.11
C TYR A 542 -22.08 -9.08 -4.76
N GLU A 543 -21.48 -9.67 -3.73
CA GLU A 543 -21.87 -9.53 -2.34
C GLU A 543 -20.60 -9.34 -1.48
N PHE A 544 -20.65 -8.41 -0.52
CA PHE A 544 -19.54 -8.16 0.37
C PHE A 544 -19.29 -9.37 1.29
N PRO A 545 -18.07 -9.94 1.34
CA PRO A 545 -17.75 -11.09 2.18
C PRO A 545 -17.58 -10.68 3.65
N ASP A 546 -18.49 -11.12 4.53
CA ASP A 546 -18.46 -10.79 5.96
C ASP A 546 -17.17 -11.20 6.68
N GLU A 547 -16.56 -12.30 6.24
CA GLU A 547 -15.33 -12.82 6.79
C GLU A 547 -14.18 -11.80 6.68
N LEU A 548 -14.26 -10.87 5.71
CA LEU A 548 -13.30 -9.78 5.52
C LEU A 548 -13.29 -8.79 6.68
N ILE A 549 -14.43 -8.61 7.37
CA ILE A 549 -14.59 -7.63 8.46
C ILE A 549 -13.52 -7.80 9.53
N ARG A 550 -13.18 -9.04 9.90
CA ARG A 550 -12.23 -9.31 10.98
C ARG A 550 -10.85 -8.72 10.68
N ASN A 551 -10.32 -8.99 9.51
CA ASN A 551 -8.98 -8.53 9.15
C ASN A 551 -8.98 -7.03 8.84
N ALA A 552 -10.01 -6.50 8.19
CA ALA A 552 -10.09 -5.08 7.87
C ALA A 552 -10.19 -4.22 9.14
N VAL A 553 -11.07 -4.55 10.09
CA VAL A 553 -11.16 -3.86 11.38
C VAL A 553 -9.84 -3.97 12.14
N ARG A 554 -9.21 -5.14 12.13
CA ARG A 554 -7.91 -5.35 12.77
C ARG A 554 -6.82 -4.47 12.17
N CYS A 555 -6.73 -4.36 10.83
CA CYS A 555 -5.80 -3.46 10.16
C CYS A 555 -6.01 -2.01 10.63
N LEU A 556 -7.25 -1.51 10.60
CA LEU A 556 -7.52 -0.13 11.01
C LEU A 556 -7.24 0.11 12.51
N TYR A 557 -7.54 -0.87 13.37
CA TYR A 557 -7.23 -0.81 14.80
C TYR A 557 -5.72 -0.70 15.04
N LEU A 558 -4.92 -1.52 14.37
CA LEU A 558 -3.46 -1.45 14.45
C LEU A 558 -2.92 -0.09 13.97
N LEU A 559 -3.48 0.45 12.89
CA LEU A 559 -3.12 1.79 12.41
C LEU A 559 -3.48 2.90 13.39
N ALA A 560 -4.52 2.73 14.22
CA ALA A 560 -4.87 3.69 15.27
C ALA A 560 -3.83 3.71 16.41
N GLU A 561 -3.14 2.59 16.65
CA GLU A 561 -2.13 2.47 17.71
C GLU A 561 -0.78 3.12 17.33
N ILE A 562 -0.41 3.17 16.03
CA ILE A 562 0.92 3.62 15.58
C ILE A 562 0.99 5.06 15.09
#